data_AF-A0A966I334-F1
#
_entry.id   AF-A0A966I334-F1
#
_cell.length_a   1.000
_cell.length_b   1.000
_cell.length_c   1.000
_cell.angle_alpha   90.00
_cell.angle_beta   90.00
_cell.angle_gamma   90.00
#
_symmetry.space_group_name_H-M   'P 1'
#
loop_
_entity.id
_entity.type
_entity.pdbx_description
1 polymer ?
#
loop_
_entity_poly.entity_id
_entity_poly.type
_entity_poly.pdbx_seq_one_letter_code
_entity_poly.pdbx_strand_id
1 'polypeptide(L)' 'PRECVLFLGQEGAGMSEEAVAVCEQVLAISQYGSTRSMNASAAGAIAMYAWAMQHLPK' A
#
# COMPACT_ATOMS: atom_id res chain seq x y z
N PRO A 1 3.28 6.26 9.82
CA PRO A 1 3.79 6.09 11.20
C PRO A 1 5.16 5.38 11.20
N ARG A 2 6.01 5.60 12.21
CA ARG A 2 7.31 4.92 12.28
C ARG A 2 7.17 3.44 12.66
N GLU A 3 6.19 3.08 13.46
CA GLU A 3 5.87 1.68 13.74
C GLU A 3 4.52 1.38 13.10
N CYS A 4 4.51 0.57 12.05
CA CYS A 4 3.29 0.24 11.33
C CYS A 4 3.39 -1.11 10.62
N VAL A 5 2.22 -1.71 10.39
CA VAL A 5 2.04 -2.82 9.47
C VAL A 5 1.53 -2.26 8.14
N LEU A 6 2.18 -2.62 7.04
CA LEU A 6 1.67 -2.37 5.70
C LEU A 6 0.86 -3.58 5.26
N PHE A 7 -0.46 -3.43 5.21
CA PHE A 7 -1.36 -4.45 4.69
C PHE A 7 -1.56 -4.25 3.19
N LEU A 8 -1.44 -5.33 2.41
CA LEU A 8 -1.63 -5.32 0.96
C LEU A 8 -2.74 -6.29 0.58
N GLY A 9 -3.57 -5.86 -0.37
CA GLY A 9 -4.64 -6.69 -0.92
C GLY A 9 -4.11 -7.87 -1.76
N GLN A 10 -4.94 -8.89 -1.90
CA GLN A 10 -4.70 -10.01 -2.79
C GLN A 10 -4.88 -9.57 -4.26
N GLU A 11 -4.11 -10.15 -5.18
CA GLU A 11 -4.37 -10.05 -6.61
C GLU A 11 -5.80 -10.52 -6.94
N GLY A 12 -6.47 -9.76 -7.82
CA GLY A 12 -7.86 -9.99 -8.24
C GLY A 12 -8.90 -9.51 -7.22
N ALA A 13 -8.93 -10.10 -6.04
CA ALA A 13 -9.96 -9.84 -5.03
C ALA A 13 -9.75 -8.52 -4.25
N GLY A 14 -8.52 -8.00 -4.19
CA GLY A 14 -8.18 -6.80 -3.43
C GLY A 14 -8.13 -7.04 -1.92
N MET A 15 -8.50 -6.03 -1.13
CA MET A 15 -8.58 -6.10 0.34
C MET A 15 -10.01 -6.45 0.74
N SER A 16 -10.19 -7.31 1.75
CA SER A 16 -11.52 -7.59 2.30
C SER A 16 -12.03 -6.39 3.11
N GLU A 17 -13.34 -6.28 3.26
CA GLU A 17 -13.96 -5.19 4.03
C GLU A 17 -13.52 -5.22 5.50
N GLU A 18 -13.36 -6.42 6.07
CA GLU A 18 -12.89 -6.60 7.45
C GLU A 18 -11.43 -6.14 7.61
N ALA A 19 -10.59 -6.42 6.61
CA ALA A 19 -9.20 -5.95 6.61
C ALA A 19 -9.12 -4.43 6.53
N VAL A 20 -9.96 -3.81 5.69
CA VAL A 20 -10.07 -2.36 5.59
C VAL A 20 -10.56 -1.75 6.91
N ALA A 21 -11.54 -2.37 7.56
CA ALA A 21 -12.12 -1.88 8.82
C ALA A 21 -11.14 -1.84 10.00
N VAL A 22 -10.10 -2.68 10.00
CA VAL A 22 -9.06 -2.69 11.04
C VAL A 22 -7.87 -1.77 10.73
N CYS A 23 -7.76 -1.27 9.50
CA CYS A 23 -6.71 -0.34 9.13
C CYS A 23 -6.99 1.05 9.71
N GLU A 24 -6.01 1.62 10.44
CA GLU A 24 -6.09 3.01 10.90
C GLU A 24 -6.18 3.99 9.72
N GLN A 25 -5.51 3.68 8.61
CA GLN A 25 -5.51 4.48 7.40
C GLN A 25 -5.45 3.59 6.17
N VAL A 26 -6.17 3.99 5.12
CA VAL A 26 -6.12 3.37 3.78
C VAL A 26 -5.51 4.38 2.83
N LEU A 27 -4.40 4.02 2.20
CA LEU A 27 -3.65 4.88 1.29
C LEU A 27 -3.66 4.30 -0.13
N ALA A 28 -3.50 5.16 -1.11
CA ALA A 28 -3.44 4.78 -2.53
C ALA A 28 -2.20 5.38 -3.20
N ILE A 29 -1.61 4.63 -4.13
CA ILE A 29 -0.62 5.14 -5.07
C ILE A 29 -1.39 5.73 -6.25
N SER A 30 -1.29 7.03 -6.44
CA SER A 30 -1.89 7.70 -7.60
C SER A 30 -1.32 7.14 -8.89
N GLN A 31 -2.19 6.67 -9.78
CA GLN A 31 -1.83 6.12 -11.08
C GLN A 31 -2.33 7.07 -12.18
N TYR A 32 -1.56 7.15 -13.27
CA TYR A 32 -1.93 7.90 -14.46
C TYR A 32 -2.13 6.92 -15.62
N GLY A 33 -3.14 7.19 -16.46
CA GLY A 33 -3.50 6.31 -17.58
C GLY A 33 -4.76 5.48 -17.31
N SER A 34 -5.06 4.52 -18.20
CA SER A 34 -6.29 3.71 -18.18
C SER A 34 -6.15 2.37 -17.48
N THR A 35 -4.92 1.97 -17.10
CA THR A 35 -4.69 0.76 -16.31
C THR A 35 -5.35 0.93 -14.95
N ARG A 36 -6.24 0.00 -14.59
CA ARG A 36 -7.08 0.12 -13.39
C ARG A 36 -6.33 -0.14 -12.09
N SER A 37 -5.23 -0.88 -12.15
CA SER A 37 -4.43 -1.27 -10.99
C SER A 37 -2.99 -1.60 -11.39
N MET A 38 -2.13 -1.74 -10.38
CA MET A 38 -0.80 -2.31 -10.53
C MET A 38 -0.71 -3.61 -9.73
N ASN A 39 0.33 -4.38 -10.03
CA ASN A 39 0.65 -5.59 -9.29
C ASN A 39 0.86 -5.29 -7.79
N ALA A 40 0.36 -6.17 -6.92
CA ALA A 40 0.40 -6.00 -5.46
C ALA A 40 1.84 -5.91 -4.92
N SER A 41 2.78 -6.68 -5.48
CA SER A 41 4.20 -6.62 -5.07
C SER A 41 4.88 -5.32 -5.50
N ALA A 42 4.52 -4.80 -6.68
CA ALA A 42 5.00 -3.49 -7.13
C ALA A 42 4.45 -2.36 -6.25
N ALA A 43 3.16 -2.41 -5.90
CA ALA A 43 2.56 -1.46 -4.95
C ALA A 43 3.23 -1.54 -3.57
N GLY A 44 3.49 -2.75 -3.07
CA GLY A 44 4.20 -2.98 -1.82
C GLY A 44 5.61 -2.39 -1.82
N ALA A 45 6.38 -2.60 -2.89
CA ALA A 45 7.72 -2.05 -3.02
C ALA A 45 7.72 -0.52 -2.99
N ILE A 46 6.79 0.14 -3.69
CA ILE A 46 6.64 1.60 -3.69
C ILE A 46 6.27 2.10 -2.29
N ALA A 47 5.29 1.47 -1.63
CA ALA A 47 4.86 1.86 -0.29
C ALA A 47 5.99 1.72 0.74
N MET A 48 6.71 0.60 0.72
CA MET A 48 7.85 0.36 1.61
C MET A 48 8.98 1.36 1.35
N TYR A 49 9.28 1.67 0.09
CA TYR A 49 10.30 2.66 -0.26
C TYR A 49 9.91 4.07 0.20
N ALA A 50 8.66 4.48 -0.05
CA ALA A 50 8.14 5.78 0.38
C ALA A 50 8.15 5.93 1.91
N TRP A 51 7.82 4.86 2.64
CA TRP A 51 7.95 4.80 4.09
C TRP A 51 9.41 4.94 4.53
N ALA A 52 10.32 4.20 3.89
CA ALA A 52 11.75 4.23 4.21
C ALA A 52 12.35 5.63 4.01
N MET A 53 11.99 6.32 2.92
CA MET A 53 12.43 7.69 2.66
C MET A 53 12.04 8.70 3.75
N GLN A 54 10.94 8.44 4.47
CA GLN A 54 10.44 9.31 5.53
C GLN A 54 11.00 8.97 6.91
N HIS A 55 11.49 7.74 7.11
CA HIS A 55 11.73 7.21 8.44
C HIS A 55 13.13 6.61 8.65
N LEU A 56 13.82 6.18 7.61
CA LEU A 56 15.19 5.68 7.72
C LEU A 56 16.21 6.83 7.59
N PRO A 57 17.33 6.77 8.32
CA PRO A 57 18.42 7.70 8.14
C PRO A 57 19.02 7.56 6.73
N LYS A 58 19.55 8.66 6.19
CA LYS A 58 20.26 8.69 4.91
C LYS A 58 21.64 8.05 5.03
#